data_AF-A0A183D3X3-F1
#
_entry.id   AF-A0A183D3X3-F1
#
_cell.length_a   1.000
_cell.length_b   1.000
_cell.length_c   1.000
_cell.angle_alpha   90.00
_cell.angle_beta   90.00
_cell.angle_gamma   90.00
#
_symmetry.space_group_name_H-M   'P 1'
#
loop_
_entity.id
_entity.type
_entity.pdbx_description
1 polymer ?
#
loop_
_entity_poly.entity_id
_entity_poly.type
_entity_poly.pdbx_seq_one_letter_code
_entity_poly.pdbx_strand_id
1 'polypeptide(L)'
;LKNFAKQAPNDRFAEKMSPFLAKAKSECEIIEKMHNTMNARWDSLRKYYSFDPKKYNLEAFFRDLKLFKEQYEKVIHDLEKAQEAKEREEQRKRRVPLKPLQPGITASPLSHNVAIEGILKTGKQDSGVVDEIEKILEAGCLDGGERRTPRRTPRTRVDPMLNHNYYFMDIDVNT
;
A
#
# COMPACT_ATOMS: atom_id res chain seq x y z
N LEU A 1 -49.72 -20.81 -22.52
CA LEU A 1 -49.69 -22.28 -22.67
C LEU A 1 -50.98 -22.97 -22.29
N LYS A 2 -51.74 -22.53 -21.27
CA LYS A 2 -52.98 -23.20 -20.83
C LYS A 2 -54.03 -23.46 -21.93
N ASN A 3 -54.10 -22.62 -22.96
CA ASN A 3 -55.04 -22.76 -24.08
C ASN A 3 -54.32 -23.05 -25.43
N PHE A 4 -53.11 -23.61 -25.39
CA PHE A 4 -52.35 -23.87 -26.61
C PHE A 4 -52.89 -25.13 -27.33
N ALA A 5 -53.27 -24.97 -28.59
CA ALA A 5 -53.61 -26.07 -29.49
C ALA A 5 -52.48 -26.25 -30.52
N LYS A 6 -52.07 -27.50 -30.72
CA LYS A 6 -50.99 -27.86 -31.64
C LYS A 6 -51.39 -27.51 -33.07
N GLN A 7 -50.57 -26.73 -33.79
CA GLN A 7 -50.91 -26.22 -35.12
C GLN A 7 -50.50 -27.18 -36.25
N ALA A 8 -49.52 -28.05 -36.01
CA ALA A 8 -49.01 -29.03 -36.98
C ALA A 8 -48.45 -30.28 -36.28
N PRO A 9 -48.28 -31.42 -36.99
CA PRO A 9 -47.72 -32.65 -36.40
C PRO A 9 -46.34 -32.44 -35.77
N ASN A 10 -45.51 -31.60 -36.39
CA ASN A 10 -44.14 -31.27 -35.98
C ASN A 10 -44.04 -30.09 -35.01
N ASP A 11 -45.16 -29.54 -34.56
CA ASP A 11 -45.18 -28.41 -33.64
C ASP A 11 -44.70 -28.84 -32.24
N ARG A 12 -43.50 -28.40 -31.86
CA ARG A 12 -42.89 -28.66 -30.54
C ARG A 12 -42.92 -27.42 -29.65
N PHE A 13 -43.75 -26.43 -29.97
CA PHE A 13 -43.79 -25.17 -29.22
C PHE A 13 -44.10 -25.40 -27.75
N ALA A 14 -45.17 -26.15 -27.43
CA ALA A 14 -45.49 -26.46 -26.04
C ALA A 14 -44.38 -27.25 -25.33
N GLU A 15 -43.74 -28.19 -26.02
CA GLU A 15 -42.64 -29.01 -25.47
C GLU A 15 -41.44 -28.15 -25.08
N LYS A 16 -41.07 -27.16 -25.91
CA LYS A 16 -39.91 -26.29 -25.64
C LYS A 16 -40.25 -25.09 -24.77
N MET A 17 -41.41 -24.47 -24.97
CA MET A 17 -41.80 -23.25 -24.28
C MET A 17 -42.31 -23.48 -22.86
N SER A 18 -42.82 -24.68 -22.54
CA SER A 18 -43.24 -24.99 -21.17
C SER A 18 -42.07 -25.00 -20.17
N PRO A 19 -40.97 -25.76 -20.38
CA PRO A 19 -39.82 -25.71 -19.48
C PRO A 19 -39.11 -24.36 -19.52
N PHE A 20 -39.04 -23.71 -20.70
CA PHE A 20 -38.52 -22.34 -20.79
C PHE A 20 -39.32 -21.36 -19.94
N LEU A 21 -40.66 -21.36 -20.04
CA LEU A 21 -41.52 -20.45 -19.27
C LEU A 21 -41.37 -20.71 -17.77
N ALA A 22 -41.31 -21.98 -17.35
CA ALA A 22 -41.10 -22.33 -15.95
C ALA A 22 -39.78 -21.77 -15.43
N LYS A 23 -38.68 -21.97 -16.18
CA LYS A 23 -37.36 -21.43 -15.83
C LYS A 23 -37.36 -19.91 -15.82
N ALA A 24 -37.85 -19.26 -16.89
CA ALA A 24 -37.88 -17.81 -17.01
C ALA A 24 -38.66 -17.16 -15.86
N LYS A 25 -39.80 -17.73 -15.46
CA LYS A 25 -40.55 -17.25 -14.29
C LYS A 25 -39.73 -17.34 -13.01
N SER A 26 -39.09 -18.49 -12.76
CA SER A 26 -38.23 -18.67 -11.59
C SER A 26 -37.09 -17.65 -11.55
N GLU A 27 -36.40 -17.43 -12.67
CA GLU A 27 -35.32 -16.45 -12.76
C GLU A 27 -35.83 -15.01 -12.54
N CYS A 28 -36.97 -14.65 -13.14
CA CYS A 28 -37.60 -13.35 -12.93
C CYS A 28 -37.97 -13.13 -11.46
N GLU A 29 -38.53 -14.14 -10.79
CA GLU A 29 -38.87 -14.07 -9.36
C GLU A 29 -37.63 -13.84 -8.49
N ILE A 30 -36.49 -14.45 -8.83
CA ILE A 30 -35.23 -14.23 -8.11
C ILE A 30 -34.77 -12.77 -8.28
N ILE A 31 -34.74 -12.28 -9.52
CA ILE A 31 -34.33 -10.90 -9.82
C ILE A 31 -35.26 -9.90 -9.12
N GLU A 32 -36.57 -10.15 -9.13
CA GLU A 32 -37.55 -9.31 -8.45
C GLU A 32 -37.30 -9.26 -6.93
N LYS A 33 -37.04 -10.42 -6.30
CA LYS A 33 -36.67 -10.48 -4.88
C LYS A 33 -35.39 -9.71 -4.57
N MET A 34 -34.36 -9.85 -5.41
CA MET A 34 -33.10 -9.11 -5.27
C MET A 34 -33.31 -7.61 -5.41
N HIS A 35 -34.08 -7.18 -6.41
CA HIS A 35 -34.42 -5.78 -6.65
C HIS A 35 -35.20 -5.17 -5.47
N ASN A 36 -36.17 -5.90 -4.92
CA ASN A 36 -36.94 -5.46 -3.76
C ASN A 36 -36.05 -5.35 -2.51
N THR A 37 -35.14 -6.31 -2.30
CA THR A 37 -34.16 -6.28 -1.20
C THR A 37 -33.21 -5.09 -1.33
N MET A 38 -32.71 -4.83 -2.54
CA MET A 38 -31.85 -3.67 -2.83
C MET A 38 -32.58 -2.36 -2.52
N ASN A 39 -33.83 -2.21 -2.97
CA ASN A 39 -34.61 -1.00 -2.71
C ASN A 39 -34.91 -0.82 -1.22
N ALA A 40 -35.19 -1.89 -0.47
CA ALA A 40 -35.40 -1.81 0.97
C ALA A 40 -34.14 -1.32 1.70
N ARG A 41 -32.95 -1.82 1.30
CA ARG A 41 -31.66 -1.35 1.84
C ARG A 41 -31.41 0.12 1.50
N TRP A 42 -31.69 0.51 0.26
CA TRP A 42 -31.58 1.89 -0.18
C TRP A 42 -32.51 2.84 0.60
N ASP A 43 -33.75 2.42 0.84
CA ASP A 43 -34.72 3.19 1.64
C ASP A 43 -34.28 3.36 3.09
N SER A 44 -33.63 2.35 3.68
CA SER A 44 -33.04 2.48 5.01
C SER A 44 -31.90 3.50 5.01
N LEU A 45 -31.00 3.39 4.02
CA LEU A 45 -29.82 4.26 3.91
C LEU A 45 -30.20 5.73 3.69
N ARG A 46 -31.13 6.01 2.78
CA ARG A 46 -31.58 7.39 2.53
C ARG A 46 -32.28 8.01 3.74
N LYS A 47 -32.98 7.20 4.55
CA LYS A 47 -33.61 7.67 5.80
C LYS A 47 -32.55 7.99 6.84
N TYR A 48 -31.55 7.12 6.96
CA TYR A 48 -30.43 7.32 7.90
C TYR A 48 -29.66 8.62 7.60
N TYR A 49 -29.27 8.84 6.34
CA TYR A 49 -28.57 10.06 5.92
C TYR A 49 -29.50 11.24 5.61
N SER A 50 -30.82 11.07 5.76
CA SER A 50 -31.84 12.12 5.64
C SER A 50 -31.82 12.91 4.31
N PHE A 51 -31.70 12.24 3.17
CA PHE A 51 -31.75 12.88 1.84
C PHE A 51 -32.95 12.45 0.98
N ASP A 52 -33.35 13.32 0.05
CA ASP A 52 -34.52 13.12 -0.82
C ASP A 52 -34.16 12.29 -2.06
N PRO A 53 -34.77 11.10 -2.27
CA PRO A 53 -34.48 10.23 -3.41
C PRO A 53 -34.84 10.85 -4.76
N LYS A 54 -35.74 11.85 -4.79
CA LYS A 54 -36.08 12.56 -6.04
C LYS A 54 -35.01 13.54 -6.47
N LYS A 55 -34.24 14.06 -5.52
CA LYS A 55 -33.13 14.98 -5.78
C LYS A 55 -31.80 14.24 -5.89
N TYR A 56 -31.68 13.12 -5.21
CA TYR A 56 -30.44 12.36 -5.13
C TYR A 56 -30.71 10.86 -5.31
N ASN A 57 -30.43 10.38 -6.51
CA ASN A 57 -30.65 8.98 -6.88
C ASN A 57 -29.53 8.08 -6.36
N LEU A 58 -29.78 6.77 -6.37
CA LEU A 58 -28.85 5.74 -5.88
C LEU A 58 -27.49 5.81 -6.60
N GLU A 59 -27.50 6.07 -7.90
CA GLU A 59 -26.30 6.10 -8.73
C GLU A 59 -25.40 7.31 -8.40
N ALA A 60 -25.99 8.50 -8.19
CA ALA A 60 -25.27 9.70 -7.77
C ALA A 60 -24.67 9.53 -6.37
N PHE A 61 -25.44 8.97 -5.42
CA PHE A 61 -24.95 8.68 -4.07
C PHE A 61 -23.69 7.81 -4.08
N PHE A 62 -23.71 6.67 -4.79
CA PHE A 62 -22.55 5.77 -4.81
C PHE A 62 -21.38 6.32 -5.62
N ARG A 63 -21.63 7.15 -6.63
CA ARG A 63 -20.57 7.90 -7.33
C ARG A 63 -19.84 8.83 -6.38
N ASP A 64 -20.58 9.66 -5.66
CA ASP A 64 -19.98 10.66 -4.76
C ASP A 64 -19.31 9.97 -3.56
N LEU A 65 -19.89 8.90 -3.03
CA LEU A 65 -19.27 8.11 -1.97
C LEU A 65 -17.95 7.47 -2.43
N LYS A 66 -17.92 6.95 -3.65
CA LYS A 66 -16.70 6.41 -4.25
C LYS A 66 -15.65 7.49 -4.42
N LEU A 67 -16.02 8.65 -4.95
CA LEU A 67 -15.12 9.80 -5.10
C LEU A 67 -14.57 10.26 -3.75
N PHE A 68 -15.42 10.36 -2.73
CA PHE A 68 -15.01 10.71 -1.38
C PHE A 68 -13.97 9.72 -0.83
N LYS A 69 -14.22 8.42 -0.98
CA LYS A 69 -13.27 7.38 -0.56
C LYS A 69 -11.92 7.53 -1.26
N GLU A 70 -11.92 7.66 -2.59
CA GLU A 70 -10.69 7.79 -3.39
C GLU A 70 -9.90 9.05 -3.01
N GLN A 71 -10.58 10.17 -2.77
CA GLN A 71 -9.95 11.41 -2.32
C GLN A 71 -9.38 11.27 -0.90
N TYR A 72 -10.12 10.63 -0.01
CA TYR A 72 -9.69 10.42 1.37
C TYR A 72 -8.43 9.54 1.45
N GLU A 73 -8.41 8.42 0.70
CA GLU A 73 -7.25 7.54 0.59
C GLU A 73 -6.04 8.28 0.00
N LYS A 74 -6.26 9.12 -1.03
CA LYS A 74 -5.19 9.94 -1.61
C LYS A 74 -4.60 10.91 -0.60
N VAL A 75 -5.44 11.60 0.18
CA VAL A 75 -4.97 12.55 1.20
C VAL A 75 -4.16 11.84 2.28
N ILE A 76 -4.57 10.65 2.73
CA ILE A 76 -3.79 9.86 3.71
C ILE A 76 -2.41 9.52 3.13
N HIS A 77 -2.36 9.01 1.91
CA HIS A 77 -1.11 8.66 1.25
C HIS A 77 -0.19 9.90 1.06
N ASP A 78 -0.76 11.03 0.66
CA ASP A 78 -0.01 12.28 0.49
C ASP A 78 0.53 12.82 1.83
N LEU A 79 -0.21 12.62 2.93
CA LEU A 79 0.23 12.98 4.28
C LEU A 79 1.40 12.10 4.75
N GLU A 80 1.34 10.79 4.54
CA GLU A 80 2.44 9.86 4.86
C GLU A 80 3.71 10.23 4.09
N LYS A 81 3.57 10.50 2.79
CA LYS A 81 4.68 10.94 1.94
C LYS A 81 5.25 12.30 2.36
N ALA A 82 4.40 13.22 2.78
CA ALA A 82 4.82 14.52 3.29
C ALA A 82 5.59 14.40 4.62
N GLN A 83 5.18 13.47 5.50
CA GLN A 83 5.89 13.17 6.74
C GLN A 83 7.29 12.61 6.44
N GLU A 84 7.41 11.64 5.54
CA GLU A 84 8.69 11.08 5.13
C GLU A 84 9.60 12.13 4.47
N ALA A 85 9.04 13.00 3.63
CA ALA A 85 9.78 14.09 2.99
C ALA A 85 10.30 15.10 4.02
N LYS A 86 9.49 15.44 5.03
CA LYS A 86 9.88 16.34 6.12
C LYS A 86 10.99 15.73 6.97
N GLU A 87 10.91 14.45 7.29
CA GLU A 87 11.97 13.75 8.03
C GLU A 87 13.27 13.72 7.23
N ARG A 88 13.19 13.44 5.93
CA ARG A 88 14.36 13.47 5.02
C ARG A 88 14.97 14.86 4.92
N GLU A 89 14.15 15.90 4.85
CA GLU A 89 14.63 17.29 4.81
C GLU A 89 15.27 17.71 6.14
N GLU A 90 14.69 17.31 7.28
CA GLU A 90 15.24 17.58 8.59
C GLU A 90 16.57 16.85 8.80
N GLN A 91 16.69 15.59 8.36
CA GLN A 91 17.96 14.86 8.34
C GLN A 91 19.01 15.57 7.47
N ARG A 92 18.64 16.06 6.27
CA ARG A 92 19.56 16.84 5.42
C ARG A 92 19.98 18.16 6.06
N LYS A 93 19.06 18.90 6.69
CA LYS A 93 19.37 20.17 7.38
C LYS A 93 20.26 19.96 8.60
N ARG A 94 20.10 18.85 9.33
CA ARG A 94 21.02 18.48 10.42
C ARG A 94 22.42 18.12 9.91
N ARG A 95 22.55 17.65 8.65
CA ARG A 95 23.82 17.32 8.00
C ARG A 95 24.55 18.51 7.37
N VAL A 96 23.92 19.68 7.22
CA VAL A 96 24.55 20.90 6.68
C VAL A 96 24.58 21.97 7.78
N PRO A 97 25.74 22.15 8.45
CA PRO A 97 26.73 23.07 7.89
C PRO A 97 28.18 22.58 8.05
N LEU A 98 28.74 21.93 7.03
CA LEU A 98 30.19 21.98 6.82
C LEU A 98 30.48 23.30 6.09
N LYS A 99 31.00 24.27 6.86
CA LYS A 99 31.57 25.52 6.32
C LYS A 99 32.50 25.18 5.16
N PRO A 100 32.52 25.96 4.05
CA PRO A 100 33.56 25.81 3.06
C PRO A 100 34.89 26.17 3.74
N LEU A 101 35.74 25.19 4.02
CA LEU A 101 37.15 25.45 4.25
C LEU A 101 37.73 25.90 2.91
N GLN A 102 37.66 27.22 2.66
CA GLN A 102 38.47 27.87 1.65
C GLN A 102 39.82 28.33 2.24
N PRO A 103 40.82 28.57 1.38
CA PRO A 103 42.09 27.86 1.39
C PRO A 103 43.13 28.60 2.22
N GLY A 104 43.96 27.85 2.93
CA GLY A 104 45.13 28.44 3.57
C GLY A 104 45.71 27.59 4.66
N ILE A 105 46.30 26.44 4.33
CA ILE A 105 47.33 25.85 5.17
C ILE A 105 48.46 25.34 4.28
N THR A 106 49.59 26.00 4.47
CA THR A 106 50.93 25.69 4.00
C THR A 106 51.26 24.21 4.03
N ALA A 107 51.90 23.72 2.96
CA ALA A 107 52.49 22.39 2.89
C ALA A 107 53.42 22.14 4.10
N SER A 108 53.13 21.12 4.89
CA SER A 108 54.05 20.53 5.86
C SER A 108 54.27 19.07 5.47
N PRO A 109 55.53 18.61 5.32
CA PRO A 109 55.81 17.26 4.85
C PRO A 109 55.92 16.33 6.05
N LEU A 110 54.82 15.73 6.47
CA LEU A 110 54.86 14.55 7.34
C LEU A 110 54.02 13.44 6.73
N SER A 111 54.72 12.66 5.92
CA SER A 111 54.41 11.29 5.57
C SER A 111 54.10 10.50 6.86
N HIS A 112 52.82 10.20 7.08
CA HIS A 112 52.44 8.97 7.76
C HIS A 112 51.62 8.15 6.77
N ASN A 113 52.32 7.21 6.12
CA ASN A 113 51.71 6.19 5.28
C ASN A 113 50.79 5.32 6.14
N VAL A 114 49.52 5.69 6.26
CA VAL A 114 48.47 4.71 6.54
C VAL A 114 48.07 4.19 5.17
N ALA A 115 48.39 2.93 4.91
CA ALA A 115 48.02 2.25 3.67
C ALA A 115 46.50 2.14 3.57
N ILE A 116 45.85 3.19 3.05
CA ILE A 116 44.50 3.14 2.48
C ILE A 116 44.60 2.61 1.04
N GLU A 117 45.44 1.60 0.81
CA GLU A 117 45.70 1.08 -0.53
C GLU A 117 44.65 0.02 -0.95
N GLY A 118 43.76 -0.36 -0.02
CA GLY A 118 42.72 -1.36 -0.26
C GLY A 118 41.28 -0.84 -0.32
N ILE A 119 40.99 0.35 0.24
CA ILE A 119 39.61 0.82 0.43
C ILE A 119 39.15 1.72 -0.73
N LEU A 120 40.05 2.52 -1.31
CA LEU A 120 39.71 3.37 -2.45
C LEU A 120 40.20 2.71 -3.74
N LYS A 121 39.59 1.57 -4.11
CA LYS A 121 39.77 0.99 -5.46
C LYS A 121 38.90 1.70 -6.49
N THR A 122 38.84 3.02 -6.45
CA THR A 122 38.40 3.81 -7.61
C THR A 122 38.93 5.22 -7.43
N GLY A 123 39.90 5.62 -8.25
CA GLY A 123 40.42 6.99 -8.31
C GLY A 123 39.43 7.98 -8.94
N LYS A 124 38.13 7.82 -8.66
CA LYS A 124 37.08 8.75 -9.07
C LYS A 124 36.46 9.33 -7.82
N GLN A 125 36.40 10.66 -7.77
CA GLN A 125 35.63 11.41 -6.79
C GLN A 125 34.14 11.24 -7.13
N ASP A 126 33.62 10.02 -6.99
CA ASP A 126 32.20 9.74 -7.14
C ASP A 126 31.53 10.03 -5.79
N SER A 127 30.35 10.64 -5.81
CA SER A 127 29.69 11.20 -4.62
C SER A 127 29.30 10.16 -3.54
N GLY A 128 29.58 8.87 -3.76
CA GLY A 128 29.34 7.77 -2.83
C GLY A 128 30.55 7.40 -1.96
N VAL A 129 31.72 7.99 -2.19
CA VAL A 129 32.92 7.72 -1.36
C VAL A 129 32.69 8.15 0.09
N VAL A 130 31.91 9.23 0.31
CA VAL A 130 31.58 9.72 1.66
C VAL A 130 30.65 8.76 2.39
N ASP A 131 29.65 8.20 1.70
CA ASP A 131 28.71 7.23 2.28
C ASP A 131 29.42 5.91 2.64
N GLU A 132 30.41 5.50 1.84
CA GLU A 132 31.22 4.32 2.11
C GLU A 132 32.14 4.53 3.32
N ILE A 133 32.72 5.73 3.46
CA ILE A 133 33.51 6.10 4.64
C ILE A 133 32.64 6.19 5.90
N GLU A 134 31.45 6.78 5.81
CA GLU A 134 30.48 6.87 6.92
C GLU A 134 30.07 5.47 7.39
N LYS A 135 29.80 4.56 6.45
CA LYS A 135 29.49 3.16 6.74
C LYS A 135 30.65 2.42 7.44
N ILE A 136 31.90 2.69 7.07
CA ILE A 136 33.09 2.08 7.70
C ILE A 136 33.30 2.62 9.12
N LEU A 137 33.01 3.91 9.35
CA LEU A 137 33.03 4.56 10.67
C LEU A 137 31.94 4.00 11.59
N GLU A 138 30.70 3.91 11.09
CA GLU A 138 29.56 3.34 11.82
C GLU A 138 29.76 1.84 12.13
N ALA A 139 30.43 1.11 11.24
CA ALA A 139 30.81 -0.29 11.45
C ALA A 139 31.96 -0.46 12.46
N GLY A 140 32.50 0.62 13.05
CA GLY A 140 33.50 0.57 14.12
C GLY A 140 34.87 0.04 13.70
N CYS A 141 35.18 0.03 12.40
CA CYS A 141 36.38 -0.61 11.86
C CYS A 141 37.69 0.17 12.08
N LEU A 142 37.65 1.30 12.80
CA LEU A 142 38.82 2.16 13.05
C LEU A 142 39.36 2.11 14.48
N ASP A 143 38.73 1.36 15.39
CA ASP A 143 39.28 1.17 16.73
C ASP A 143 40.38 0.11 16.70
N GLY A 144 41.63 0.58 16.64
CA GLY A 144 42.85 -0.23 16.62
C GLY A 144 43.17 -0.89 17.96
N GLY A 145 42.27 -1.72 18.47
CA GLY A 145 42.48 -2.56 19.66
C GLY A 145 42.91 -3.99 19.33
N GLU A 146 44.22 -4.21 19.29
CA GLU A 146 44.95 -5.45 19.60
C GLU A 146 44.50 -6.80 18.96
N ARG A 147 45.37 -7.34 18.10
CA ARG A 147 45.36 -8.76 17.68
C ARG A 147 45.39 -9.68 18.91
N ARG A 148 44.35 -10.50 19.11
CA ARG A 148 44.45 -11.76 19.87
C ARG A 148 43.73 -12.91 19.13
N THR A 149 44.43 -14.04 19.05
CA THR A 149 44.11 -15.31 18.37
C THR A 149 42.98 -16.09 19.08
N PRO A 150 42.42 -17.16 18.45
CA PRO A 150 41.00 -17.49 18.48
C PRO A 150 40.59 -18.40 19.64
N ARG A 151 39.34 -18.29 20.11
CA ARG A 151 38.71 -19.33 20.94
C ARG A 151 37.32 -19.71 20.45
N ARG A 152 37.21 -20.97 20.00
CA ARG A 152 35.96 -21.69 19.69
C ARG A 152 35.08 -21.76 20.94
N THR A 153 33.79 -21.39 20.84
CA THR A 153 32.62 -22.28 21.03
C THR A 153 31.31 -21.48 20.93
N PRO A 154 30.22 -22.08 20.40
CA PRO A 154 28.99 -21.39 20.07
C PRO A 154 27.99 -21.44 21.23
N ARG A 155 27.18 -20.38 21.40
CA ARG A 155 25.94 -20.49 22.16
C ARG A 155 24.82 -19.69 21.52
N THR A 156 23.85 -20.47 21.09
CA THR A 156 22.50 -20.16 20.60
C THR A 156 21.65 -19.45 21.65
N ARG A 157 20.77 -18.54 21.22
CA ARG A 157 19.29 -18.57 21.37
C ARG A 157 18.66 -17.17 21.21
N VAL A 158 17.96 -16.93 20.10
CA VAL A 158 16.48 -16.76 19.88
C VAL A 158 15.81 -15.52 20.52
N ASP A 159 15.39 -14.60 19.63
CA ASP A 159 14.11 -13.85 19.48
C ASP A 159 13.46 -13.04 20.64
N PRO A 160 12.55 -12.05 20.39
CA PRO A 160 11.65 -11.96 19.22
C PRO A 160 11.41 -10.57 18.58
N MET A 161 10.86 -10.67 17.38
CA MET A 161 10.23 -9.63 16.57
C MET A 161 9.19 -8.80 17.33
N LEU A 162 9.34 -7.47 17.23
CA LEU A 162 8.25 -6.53 17.50
C LEU A 162 7.38 -6.43 16.25
N ASN A 163 6.30 -7.19 16.29
CA ASN A 163 5.16 -7.13 15.39
C ASN A 163 4.43 -5.79 15.60
N HIS A 164 4.59 -4.83 14.69
CA HIS A 164 3.81 -3.59 14.69
C HIS A 164 2.53 -3.82 13.89
N ASN A 165 1.47 -4.23 14.59
CA ASN A 165 0.12 -4.33 14.04
C ASN A 165 -0.39 -2.90 13.75
N TYR A 166 -0.45 -2.54 12.47
CA TYR A 166 -1.34 -1.47 12.02
C TYR A 166 -2.79 -1.96 12.15
N TYR A 167 -3.62 -1.18 12.83
CA TYR A 167 -5.05 -1.43 12.95
C TYR A 167 -5.71 -1.32 11.56
N PHE A 168 -5.93 -2.46 10.93
CA PHE A 168 -6.91 -2.60 9.86
C PHE A 168 -8.25 -2.91 10.52
N MET A 169 -9.21 -1.98 10.43
CA MET A 169 -10.59 -2.22 10.83
C MET A 169 -11.24 -3.11 9.77
N ASP A 170 -11.35 -4.40 10.05
CA ASP A 170 -12.24 -5.29 9.32
C ASP A 170 -13.69 -4.88 9.64
N ILE A 171 -14.35 -4.25 8.67
CA ILE A 171 -15.79 -4.03 8.72
C ILE A 171 -16.44 -5.32 8.22
N ASP A 172 -16.88 -6.16 9.16
CA ASP A 172 -17.75 -7.29 8.88
C ASP A 172 -19.10 -6.78 8.36
N VAL A 173 -19.28 -6.87 7.04
CA VAL A 173 -20.58 -6.63 6.39
C VAL A 173 -21.38 -7.93 6.46
N ASN A 174 -22.00 -8.20 7.60
CA ASN A 174 -23.15 -9.10 7.70
C ASN A 174 -23.97 -8.80 8.97
N THR A 175 -24.99 -7.95 8.82
CA THR A 175 -26.25 -8.08 9.57
C THR A 175 -27.39 -7.51 8.72
#